data_AF-A0A5H2Y499-F1
#
_entry.id   AF-A0A5H2Y499-F1
#
_cell.length_a   1.000
_cell.length_b   1.000
_cell.length_c   1.000
_cell.angle_alpha   90.00
_cell.angle_beta   90.00
_cell.angle_gamma   90.00
#
_symmetry.space_group_name_H-M   'P 1'
#
loop_
_entity.id
_entity.type
_entity.pdbx_description
1 polymer ?
#
loop_
_entity_poly.entity_id
_entity_poly.type
_entity_poly.pdbx_seq_one_letter_code
_entity_poly.pdbx_strand_id
1 'polypeptide(L)'
;MAQCQKDTPSHGTILITESDNYIEFHGVRTLVGKVLTAQLFMEILCLQVKDYSGNNHRVLLTPGSLSAQDWSRLCRVCFAHHTRELKS
;
A
#
# COMPACT_ATOMS: atom_id res chain seq x y z
N MET A 1 5.46 19.47 -10.92
CA MET A 1 6.31 18.42 -10.31
C MET A 1 5.56 17.89 -9.11
N ALA A 2 5.07 16.65 -9.14
CA ALA A 2 4.22 16.12 -8.07
C ALA A 2 5.05 15.89 -6.79
N GLN A 3 4.68 16.58 -5.71
CA GLN A 3 5.33 16.49 -4.41
C GLN A 3 4.99 15.14 -3.78
N CYS A 4 5.99 14.25 -3.74
CA CYS A 4 5.85 12.91 -3.19
C CYS A 4 5.88 13.01 -1.66
N GLN A 5 4.71 13.10 -1.01
CA GLN A 5 4.62 13.04 0.45
C GLN A 5 5.00 11.63 0.92
N LYS A 6 5.99 11.57 1.81
CA LYS A 6 6.57 10.33 2.33
C LYS A 6 5.82 9.97 3.61
N ASP A 7 4.64 9.38 3.45
CA ASP A 7 3.86 8.91 4.60
C ASP A 7 4.38 7.54 5.02
N THR A 8 5.13 7.50 6.12
CA THR A 8 5.53 6.25 6.78
C THR A 8 4.59 6.06 7.97
N PRO A 9 3.59 5.17 7.89
CA PRO A 9 2.71 4.92 9.03
C PRO A 9 3.52 4.29 10.17
N SER A 10 3.37 4.84 11.37
CA SER A 10 4.01 4.34 12.61
C SER A 10 3.18 3.24 13.31
N HIS A 11 1.92 3.12 12.92
CA HIS A 11 0.93 2.11 13.29
C HIS A 11 -0.18 2.20 12.25
N GLY A 12 -0.98 1.15 12.09
CA GLY A 12 -2.11 1.15 11.15
C GLY A 12 -2.70 -0.23 10.93
N THR A 13 -4.01 -0.29 10.74
CA THR A 13 -4.73 -1.48 10.28
C THR A 13 -4.90 -1.36 8.78
N ILE A 14 -4.58 -2.42 8.04
CA ILE A 14 -4.84 -2.46 6.60
C ILE A 14 -6.15 -3.20 6.36
N LEU A 15 -7.13 -2.47 5.86
CA LEU A 15 -8.33 -3.07 5.28
C LEU A 15 -8.08 -3.30 3.80
N ILE A 16 -7.95 -4.57 3.41
CA ILE A 16 -7.80 -4.95 2.01
C ILE A 16 -9.10 -5.54 1.52
N THR A 17 -9.73 -4.92 0.54
CA THR A 17 -10.85 -5.52 -0.18
C THR A 17 -10.32 -6.31 -1.37
N GLU A 18 -10.59 -7.62 -1.39
CA GLU A 18 -10.17 -8.51 -2.49
C GLU A 18 -10.76 -8.13 -3.85
N SER A 19 -11.86 -7.36 -3.84
CA SER A 19 -12.56 -6.90 -5.03
C SER A 19 -11.90 -5.71 -5.73
N ASP A 20 -11.26 -4.78 -4.99
CA ASP A 20 -10.86 -3.48 -5.56
C ASP A 20 -9.44 -3.02 -5.24
N ASN A 21 -8.64 -3.82 -4.52
CA ASN A 21 -7.27 -3.47 -4.12
C ASN A 21 -7.19 -2.13 -3.38
N TYR A 22 -8.23 -1.80 -2.61
CA TYR A 22 -8.18 -0.64 -1.72
C TYR A 22 -7.41 -0.97 -0.47
N ILE A 23 -6.73 0.05 0.04
CA ILE A 23 -6.08 0.03 1.32
C ILE A 23 -6.47 1.26 2.11
N GLU A 24 -6.54 1.07 3.41
CA GLU A 24 -6.68 2.12 4.39
C GLU A 24 -5.49 2.03 5.35
N PHE A 25 -4.80 3.15 5.57
CA PHE A 25 -3.74 3.27 6.56
C PHE A 25 -4.16 4.26 7.63
N HIS A 26 -4.04 3.86 8.89
CA HIS A 26 -4.35 4.70 10.04
C HIS A 26 -3.08 5.05 10.82
N GLY A 27 -2.35 6.08 10.37
CA GLY A 27 -1.16 6.61 11.07
C GLY A 27 -1.38 8.04 11.57
N VAL A 28 -0.34 8.89 11.47
CA VAL A 28 -0.45 10.36 11.72
C VAL A 28 -1.47 11.02 10.80
N ARG A 29 -1.65 10.45 9.60
CA ARG A 29 -2.74 10.78 8.68
C ARG A 29 -3.41 9.48 8.26
N THR A 30 -4.72 9.55 8.09
CA THR A 30 -5.48 8.47 7.46
C THR A 30 -5.32 8.61 5.94
N LEU A 31 -4.84 7.55 5.29
CA LEU A 31 -4.77 7.45 3.84
C LEU A 31 -5.68 6.31 3.39
N VAL A 32 -6.69 6.62 2.58
CA VAL A 32 -7.57 5.63 1.97
C VAL A 32 -7.50 5.76 0.46
N GLY A 33 -7.25 4.66 -0.24
CA GLY A 33 -7.20 4.70 -1.68
C GLY A 33 -6.92 3.36 -2.35
N LYS A 34 -6.96 3.37 -3.67
CA LYS A 34 -6.72 2.20 -4.52
C LYS A 34 -5.23 2.02 -4.75
N VAL A 35 -4.71 0.82 -4.54
CA VAL A 35 -3.36 0.43 -4.96
C VAL A 35 -3.30 0.39 -6.47
N LEU A 36 -2.44 1.22 -7.05
CA LEU A 36 -2.13 1.23 -8.47
C LEU A 36 -0.99 0.26 -8.78
N THR A 37 0.09 0.33 -8.00
CA THR A 37 1.28 -0.51 -8.16
C THR A 37 1.89 -0.84 -6.81
N ALA A 38 2.53 -1.99 -6.73
CA ALA A 38 3.28 -2.45 -5.56
C ALA A 38 4.66 -2.96 -6.00
N GLN A 39 5.70 -2.51 -5.33
CA GLN A 39 7.09 -2.92 -5.58
C GLN A 39 7.76 -3.25 -4.26
N LEU A 40 8.36 -4.43 -4.16
CA LEU A 40 9.19 -4.80 -3.02
C LEU A 40 10.66 -4.64 -3.42
N PHE A 41 11.40 -3.81 -2.68
CA PHE A 41 12.84 -3.64 -2.85
C PHE A 41 13.56 -3.93 -1.54
N MET A 42 14.41 -4.96 -1.53
CA MET A 42 14.95 -5.55 -0.31
C MET A 42 13.80 -5.94 0.64
N GLU A 43 13.60 -5.19 1.71
CA GLU A 43 12.52 -5.39 2.68
C GLU A 43 11.52 -4.22 2.72
N ILE A 44 11.67 -3.23 1.82
CA ILE A 44 10.79 -2.06 1.77
C ILE A 44 9.70 -2.32 0.72
N LEU A 45 8.45 -2.29 1.15
CA LEU A 45 7.31 -2.33 0.26
C LEU A 45 6.89 -0.90 -0.11
N CYS A 46 6.96 -0.60 -1.41
CA CYS A 46 6.56 0.67 -1.98
C CYS A 46 5.22 0.50 -2.71
N LEU A 47 4.23 1.29 -2.28
CA LEU A 47 2.91 1.31 -2.91
C LEU A 47 2.66 2.66 -3.58
N GLN A 48 2.12 2.63 -4.79
CA GLN A 48 1.44 3.80 -5.34
C GLN A 48 -0.05 3.68 -5.09
N VAL A 49 -0.64 4.72 -4.52
CA VAL A 49 -2.03 4.73 -4.07
C VAL A 49 -2.74 5.94 -4.66
N LYS A 50 -3.92 5.75 -5.24
CA LYS A 50 -4.78 6.87 -5.67
C LYS A 50 -5.90 7.06 -4.65
N ASP A 51 -5.95 8.22 -4.01
CA ASP A 51 -7.01 8.55 -3.05
C ASP A 51 -8.34 8.88 -3.75
N TYR A 52 -9.41 9.04 -2.96
CA TYR A 52 -10.73 9.41 -3.47
C TYR A 52 -10.79 10.83 -4.08
N SER A 53 -9.84 11.70 -3.71
CA SER A 53 -9.69 13.03 -4.32
C SER A 53 -8.94 12.99 -5.65
N GLY A 54 -8.48 11.80 -6.08
CA GLY A 54 -7.77 11.59 -7.33
C GLY A 54 -6.26 11.87 -7.25
N ASN A 55 -5.72 12.16 -6.06
CA ASN A 55 -4.30 12.40 -5.86
C ASN A 55 -3.53 11.08 -5.77
N ASN A 56 -2.31 11.09 -6.31
CA ASN A 56 -1.40 9.97 -6.23
C ASN A 56 -0.45 10.12 -5.04
N HIS A 57 -0.40 9.09 -4.21
CA HIS A 57 0.43 8.99 -3.02
C HIS A 57 1.44 7.86 -3.19
N ARG A 58 2.60 8.01 -2.56
CA ARG A 58 3.62 6.96 -2.49
C ARG A 58 3.83 6.57 -1.03
N VAL A 59 3.47 5.36 -0.69
CA VAL A 59 3.59 4.83 0.67
C VAL A 59 4.79 3.89 0.73
N LEU A 60 5.63 4.06 1.74
CA LEU A 60 6.78 3.21 2.00
C LEU A 60 6.57 2.51 3.33
N LEU A 61 6.62 1.18 3.30
CA LEU A 61 6.40 0.33 4.46
C LEU A 61 7.64 -0.52 4.70
N THR A 62 8.10 -0.54 5.95
CA THR A 62 9.22 -1.37 6.41
C THR A 62 8.70 -2.52 7.28
N PRO A 63 9.48 -3.60 7.44
CA PRO A 63 9.14 -4.64 8.42
C PRO A 63 9.05 -3.99 9.80
N GLY A 64 7.91 -4.15 10.47
CA GLY A 64 7.63 -3.50 11.76
C GLY A 64 6.77 -2.23 11.70
N SER A 65 6.49 -1.67 10.51
CA SER A 65 5.47 -0.61 10.35
C SER A 65 4.04 -1.11 10.61
N LEU A 66 3.87 -2.43 10.61
CA LEU A 66 2.60 -3.13 10.74
C LEU A 66 2.78 -4.35 11.64
N SER A 67 1.67 -4.90 12.13
CA SER A 67 1.67 -6.24 12.72
C SER A 67 2.19 -7.27 11.69
N ALA A 68 2.80 -8.37 12.16
CA ALA A 68 3.26 -9.44 11.27
C ALA A 68 2.11 -10.03 10.42
N GLN A 69 0.90 -10.07 10.97
CA GLN A 69 -0.30 -10.52 10.27
C GLN A 69 -0.68 -9.57 9.13
N ASP A 70 -0.70 -8.25 9.37
CA ASP A 70 -1.06 -7.25 8.37
C ASP A 70 0.02 -7.14 7.29
N TRP A 71 1.29 -7.23 7.68
CA TRP A 71 2.42 -7.30 6.73
C TRP A 71 2.28 -8.50 5.78
N SER A 72 1.99 -9.69 6.32
CA SER A 72 1.78 -10.90 5.52
C SER A 72 0.57 -10.80 4.59
N ARG A 73 -0.53 -10.18 5.05
CA ARG A 73 -1.72 -9.93 4.22
C ARG A 73 -1.40 -8.98 3.06
N LEU A 74 -0.73 -7.88 3.36
CA LEU A 74 -0.37 -6.89 2.35
C LEU A 74 0.57 -7.47 1.27
N CYS A 75 1.60 -8.21 1.68
CA CYS A 75 2.52 -8.86 0.74
C CYS A 75 1.77 -9.83 -0.20
N ARG A 76 0.82 -10.61 0.33
CA ARG A 76 0.00 -11.54 -0.49
C ARG A 76 -0.82 -10.79 -1.55
N VAL A 77 -1.44 -9.68 -1.18
CA VAL A 77 -2.24 -8.88 -2.13
C VAL A 77 -1.35 -8.25 -3.20
N CYS A 78 -0.21 -7.69 -2.81
CA CYS A 78 0.74 -7.11 -3.74
C CYS A 78 1.25 -8.17 -4.75
N PHE A 79 1.53 -9.38 -4.28
CA PHE A 79 1.97 -10.49 -5.14
C PHE A 79 0.87 -11.02 -6.06
N ALA A 80 -0.38 -11.10 -5.56
CA ALA A 80 -1.54 -11.46 -6.37
C ALA A 80 -1.82 -10.43 -7.46
N HIS A 81 -1.55 -9.15 -7.20
CA HIS A 81 -1.71 -8.08 -8.19
C HIS A 81 -0.63 -8.15 -9.27
N HIS A 82 0.63 -8.33 -8.88
CA HIS A 82 1.75 -8.46 -9.82
C HIS A 82 1.58 -9.64 -10.78
N THR A 83 1.04 -10.76 -10.29
CA THR A 83 0.77 -11.94 -11.13
C THR A 83 -0.43 -11.80 -12.07
N ARG A 84 -1.38 -10.90 -11.79
CA ARG A 84 -2.48 -10.57 -12.72
C ARG A 84 -2.02 -9.69 -13.88
N GLU A 85 -1.16 -8.71 -13.63
CA GLU A 85 -0.62 -7.84 -14.69
C GLU A 85 0.29 -8.60 -15.65
N LEU A 86 1.03 -9.61 -15.17
CA LEU A 86 1.87 -10.46 -16.04
C LEU A 86 1.08 -11.43 -16.93
N LYS A 87 -0.22 -11.61 -16.68
CA LYS A 87 -1.10 -12.51 -17.45
C LYS A 87 -2.04 -11.77 -18.40
N SER A 88 -2.01 -10.43 -18.40
CA SER A 88 -2.77 -9.56 -19.31
C SER A 88 -1.90 -9.12 -20.48
#